data_AF-A0A6B0WPC5-F1
#
_entry.id   AF-A0A6B0WPC5-F1
#
_cell.length_a   1.000
_cell.length_b   1.000
_cell.length_c   1.000
_cell.angle_alpha   90.00
_cell.angle_beta   90.00
_cell.angle_gamma   90.00
#
_symmetry.space_group_name_H-M   'P 1'
#
loop_
_entity.id
_entity.type
_entity.pdbx_description
1 polymer ?
#
loop_
_entity_poly.entity_id
_entity_poly.type
_entity_poly.pdbx_seq_one_letter_code
_entity_poly.pdbx_strand_id
1 'polypeptide(L)'
;MRAREALDAERVRTTPRGHYEGQPGFRLLSPTTGTLDTAEVAEQASVDPDQTLALLADMAAAADRKMAALAARLAGRLALDLARAGASSAGGVGRLKPGRADLCSGDIDIDRSLDGLLEARAAGRSVALDELWVQRWQRPATAITLVVDRSGSMGGPRLAAAAVAAAACALRAPQQWSALAFGDQVVAIKSADRDRPAPAVVDDVLRLRGYGTTDLAAALDAARAQLARCTARRRVVVLLSDCRATAGGDPVAAARRLDELCVIAPAGDAADAEAFAAAAGARFAAIAGPRSIPDAVTTVLQA
;
A
#
# COMPACT_ATOMS: atom_id res chain seq x y z
N MET A 1 17.05 0.44 15.87
CA MET A 1 16.24 1.65 16.04
C MET A 1 14.89 1.40 15.37
N ARG A 2 13.79 1.37 16.13
CA ARG A 2 12.48 0.96 15.62
C ARG A 2 11.96 2.01 14.63
N ALA A 3 11.31 1.63 13.53
CA ALA A 3 10.71 2.57 12.56
C ALA A 3 9.84 3.65 13.24
N ARG A 4 9.20 3.28 14.35
CA ARG A 4 8.40 4.17 15.20
C ARG A 4 9.23 5.21 15.96
N GLU A 5 10.44 4.86 16.42
CA GLU A 5 11.35 5.80 17.08
C GLU A 5 11.91 6.84 16.10
N ALA A 6 12.17 6.44 14.84
CA ALA A 6 12.59 7.37 13.79
C ALA A 6 11.46 8.34 13.39
N LEU A 7 10.23 7.84 13.25
CA LEU A 7 9.04 8.65 12.99
C LEU A 7 8.69 9.59 14.16
N ASP A 8 8.88 9.13 15.41
CA ASP A 8 8.57 9.92 16.62
C ASP A 8 9.66 10.98 16.93
N ALA A 9 10.91 10.74 16.54
CA ALA A 9 12.05 11.65 16.77
C ALA A 9 12.01 12.92 15.88
N GLU A 10 11.24 12.90 14.79
CA GLU A 10 11.19 13.97 13.78
C GLU A 10 10.07 15.01 14.01
N ARG A 11 9.44 15.01 15.20
CA ARG A 11 8.39 15.97 15.60
C ARG A 11 8.95 17.39 15.77
N VAL A 12 9.12 18.14 14.68
CA VAL A 12 9.63 19.52 14.78
C VAL A 12 8.65 20.60 14.29
N ARG A 13 7.57 20.30 13.54
CA ARG A 13 6.57 21.34 13.20
C ARG A 13 5.14 20.85 13.29
N THR A 14 4.40 21.38 14.26
CA THR A 14 2.95 21.22 14.39
C THR A 14 2.25 22.38 13.73
N THR A 15 1.19 22.11 12.97
CA THR A 15 0.40 23.16 12.31
C THR A 15 -0.72 23.63 13.23
N PRO A 16 -0.83 24.96 13.50
CA PRO A 16 -1.90 25.48 14.35
C PRO A 16 -3.27 25.34 13.67
N ARG A 17 -4.32 25.20 14.48
CA ARG A 17 -5.71 25.02 14.00
C ARG A 17 -6.16 26.08 12.98
N GLY A 18 -5.77 27.34 13.20
CA GLY A 18 -6.14 28.46 12.33
C GLY A 18 -5.67 28.31 10.86
N HIS A 19 -4.66 27.47 10.60
CA HIS A 19 -4.25 27.14 9.23
C HIS A 19 -5.36 26.44 8.44
N TYR A 20 -6.16 25.62 9.11
CA TYR A 20 -7.19 24.80 8.48
C TYR A 20 -8.54 25.53 8.35
N GLU A 21 -8.74 26.64 9.05
CA GLU A 21 -10.02 27.37 9.05
C GLU A 21 -10.43 27.92 7.68
N GLY A 22 -9.45 28.15 6.79
CA GLY A 22 -9.67 28.55 5.42
C GLY A 22 -9.84 27.39 4.42
N GLN A 23 -9.64 26.14 4.85
CA GLN A 23 -9.80 24.99 3.97
C GLN A 23 -11.30 24.63 3.82
N PRO A 24 -11.77 24.27 2.61
CA PRO A 24 -13.16 23.87 2.39
C PRO A 24 -13.57 22.69 3.28
N GLY A 25 -14.77 22.75 3.88
CA GLY A 25 -15.31 21.68 4.72
C GLY A 25 -14.74 21.59 6.14
N PHE A 26 -13.63 22.25 6.46
CA PHE A 26 -12.99 22.10 7.79
C PHE A 26 -13.91 22.46 8.97
N ARG A 27 -14.64 23.58 8.87
CA ARG A 27 -15.54 24.04 9.96
C ARG A 27 -16.71 23.09 10.20
N LEU A 28 -17.15 22.39 9.16
CA LEU A 28 -18.20 21.38 9.26
C LEU A 28 -17.62 20.13 9.96
N LEU A 29 -16.44 19.68 9.51
CA LEU A 29 -15.80 18.47 10.01
C LEU A 29 -15.27 18.61 11.45
N SER A 30 -14.75 19.77 11.83
CA SER A 30 -14.24 20.06 13.16
C SER A 30 -14.88 21.33 13.72
N PRO A 31 -16.12 21.26 14.24
CA PRO A 31 -16.87 22.44 14.68
C PRO A 31 -16.27 23.07 15.94
N THR A 32 -15.65 22.27 16.82
CA THR A 32 -14.99 22.73 18.05
C THR A 32 -13.58 22.18 18.18
N THR A 33 -12.76 22.82 19.02
CA THR A 33 -11.38 22.38 19.27
C THR A 33 -11.36 20.95 19.82
N GLY A 34 -10.51 20.10 19.26
CA GLY A 34 -10.35 18.71 19.67
C GLY A 34 -11.46 17.75 19.22
N THR A 35 -12.46 18.21 18.44
CA THR A 35 -13.56 17.36 17.96
C THR A 35 -13.52 17.17 16.45
N LEU A 36 -14.07 16.05 16.01
CA LEU A 36 -14.31 15.72 14.61
C LEU A 36 -15.69 15.07 14.53
N ASP A 37 -16.61 15.66 13.76
CA ASP A 37 -17.94 15.10 13.56
C ASP A 37 -17.85 13.94 12.57
N THR A 38 -18.04 12.73 13.07
CA THR A 38 -17.93 11.52 12.25
C THR A 38 -19.05 11.38 11.22
N ALA A 39 -20.23 11.95 11.49
CA ALA A 39 -21.35 11.91 10.56
C ALA A 39 -21.08 12.85 9.39
N GLU A 40 -20.63 14.07 9.68
CA GLU A 40 -20.23 15.03 8.65
C GLU A 40 -19.06 14.51 7.81
N VAL A 41 -18.08 13.86 8.43
CA VAL A 41 -16.97 13.20 7.70
C VAL A 41 -17.51 12.17 6.71
N ALA A 42 -18.48 11.36 7.11
CA ALA A 42 -19.07 10.36 6.23
C ALA A 42 -19.88 11.02 5.09
N GLU A 43 -20.62 12.08 5.38
CA GLU A 43 -21.37 12.84 4.38
C GLU A 43 -20.44 13.49 3.35
N GLN A 44 -19.43 14.24 3.80
CA GLN A 44 -18.45 14.86 2.91
C GLN A 44 -17.66 13.82 2.11
N ALA A 45 -17.27 12.69 2.73
CA ALA A 45 -16.58 11.62 2.02
C ALA A 45 -17.46 10.96 0.92
N SER A 46 -18.78 11.00 1.07
CA SER A 46 -19.71 10.51 0.04
C SER A 46 -19.79 11.45 -1.17
N VAL A 47 -19.59 12.75 -0.95
CA VAL A 47 -19.61 13.79 -1.99
C VAL A 47 -18.26 13.87 -2.69
N ASP A 48 -17.19 14.07 -1.92
CA ASP A 48 -15.81 14.14 -2.41
C ASP A 48 -14.87 13.38 -1.46
N PRO A 49 -14.61 12.08 -1.72
CA PRO A 49 -13.71 11.29 -0.90
C PRO A 49 -12.25 11.73 -1.02
N ASP A 50 -11.84 12.29 -2.16
CA ASP A 50 -10.46 12.73 -2.39
C ASP A 50 -10.15 13.95 -1.53
N GLN A 51 -11.01 14.96 -1.58
CA GLN A 51 -10.88 16.17 -0.78
C GLN A 51 -10.98 15.86 0.71
N THR A 52 -11.97 15.06 1.11
CA THR A 52 -12.18 14.70 2.51
C THR A 52 -10.98 13.94 3.08
N LEU A 53 -10.46 12.96 2.34
CA LEU A 53 -9.28 12.21 2.78
C LEU A 53 -8.03 13.10 2.83
N ALA A 54 -7.84 13.99 1.85
CA ALA A 54 -6.73 14.94 1.84
C ALA A 54 -6.76 15.85 3.07
N LEU A 55 -7.92 16.43 3.41
CA LEU A 55 -8.08 17.27 4.59
C LEU A 55 -7.82 16.50 5.89
N LEU A 56 -8.35 15.29 6.03
CA LEU A 56 -8.10 14.46 7.22
C LEU A 56 -6.62 14.08 7.35
N ALA A 57 -5.94 13.78 6.23
CA ALA A 57 -4.51 13.50 6.21
C ALA A 57 -3.68 14.73 6.62
N ASP A 58 -4.08 15.93 6.20
CA ASP A 58 -3.42 17.18 6.60
C ASP A 58 -3.66 17.52 8.09
N MET A 59 -4.87 17.28 8.58
CA MET A 59 -5.23 17.43 10.00
C MET A 59 -4.51 16.44 10.91
N ALA A 60 -4.05 15.29 10.39
CA ALA A 60 -3.21 14.36 11.15
C ALA A 60 -1.84 14.96 11.56
N ALA A 61 -1.47 16.12 11.01
CA ALA A 61 -0.30 16.92 11.41
C ALA A 61 -0.60 18.10 12.34
N ALA A 62 -1.87 18.27 12.74
CA ALA A 62 -2.27 19.40 13.57
C ALA A 62 -1.60 19.39 14.96
N ALA A 63 -1.40 20.58 15.53
CA ALA A 63 -0.87 20.76 16.89
C ALA A 63 -1.78 20.16 17.98
N ASP A 64 -3.09 20.17 17.72
CA ASP A 64 -4.07 19.52 18.59
C ASP A 64 -3.95 18.00 18.47
N ARG A 65 -3.37 17.37 19.49
CA ARG A 65 -3.14 15.91 19.53
C ARG A 65 -4.44 15.10 19.47
N LYS A 66 -5.53 15.60 20.03
CA LYS A 66 -6.82 14.88 20.03
C LYS A 66 -7.41 14.91 18.63
N MET A 67 -7.45 16.09 18.01
CA MET A 67 -7.92 16.26 16.64
C MET A 67 -7.05 15.46 15.65
N ALA A 68 -5.73 15.54 15.77
CA ALA A 68 -4.80 14.80 14.91
C ALA A 68 -4.98 13.28 15.02
N ALA A 69 -5.19 12.75 16.23
CA ALA A 69 -5.44 11.33 16.43
C ALA A 69 -6.78 10.87 15.81
N LEU A 70 -7.84 11.67 15.95
CA LEU A 70 -9.14 11.39 15.32
C LEU A 70 -9.06 11.47 13.81
N ALA A 71 -8.41 12.50 13.27
CA ALA A 71 -8.22 12.70 11.84
C ALA A 71 -7.45 11.54 11.22
N ALA A 72 -6.33 11.12 11.83
CA ALA A 72 -5.54 9.97 11.37
C ALA A 72 -6.38 8.68 11.34
N ARG A 73 -7.18 8.42 12.39
CA ARG A 73 -8.04 7.23 12.45
C ARG A 73 -9.12 7.22 11.35
N LEU A 74 -9.74 8.37 11.11
CA LEU A 74 -10.78 8.52 10.08
C LEU A 74 -10.19 8.44 8.68
N ALA A 75 -9.04 9.09 8.44
CA ALA A 75 -8.29 8.99 7.19
C ALA A 75 -7.87 7.54 6.91
N GLY A 76 -7.34 6.82 7.90
CA GLY A 76 -6.93 5.43 7.75
C GLY A 76 -8.11 4.52 7.38
N ARG A 77 -9.27 4.73 8.01
CA ARG A 77 -10.51 4.00 7.67
C ARG A 77 -10.97 4.31 6.24
N LEU A 78 -11.07 5.58 5.86
CA LEU A 78 -11.50 5.98 4.53
C LEU A 78 -10.53 5.48 3.45
N ALA A 79 -9.22 5.52 3.69
CA ALA A 79 -8.22 4.98 2.77
C ALA A 79 -8.37 3.46 2.56
N LEU A 80 -8.66 2.71 3.61
CA LEU A 80 -8.94 1.27 3.52
C LEU A 80 -10.24 0.99 2.75
N ASP A 81 -11.29 1.80 2.95
CA ASP A 81 -12.56 1.64 2.27
C ASP A 81 -12.44 1.96 0.76
N LEU A 82 -11.70 3.02 0.39
CA LEU A 82 -11.36 3.30 -1.01
C LEU A 82 -10.54 2.18 -1.64
N ALA A 83 -9.54 1.66 -0.94
CA ALA A 83 -8.72 0.55 -1.43
C ALA A 83 -9.55 -0.73 -1.65
N ARG A 84 -10.54 -1.01 -0.79
CA ARG A 84 -11.46 -2.14 -0.96
C ARG A 84 -12.39 -1.96 -2.14
N ALA A 85 -12.91 -0.74 -2.37
CA ALA A 85 -13.79 -0.45 -3.49
C ALA A 85 -13.14 -0.82 -4.83
N GLY A 86 -11.86 -0.48 -5.03
CA GLY A 86 -11.12 -0.89 -6.23
C GLY A 86 -10.63 -2.35 -6.23
N ALA A 87 -10.48 -2.99 -5.06
CA ALA A 87 -10.12 -4.41 -5.00
C ALA A 87 -11.20 -5.34 -5.58
N SER A 88 -12.46 -4.88 -5.64
CA SER A 88 -13.62 -5.57 -6.21
C SER A 88 -13.51 -5.81 -7.72
N SER A 89 -12.85 -4.90 -8.46
CA SER A 89 -12.69 -5.01 -9.93
C SER A 89 -11.52 -5.94 -10.30
N ALA A 90 -10.55 -6.10 -9.41
CA ALA A 90 -9.35 -6.88 -9.63
C ALA A 90 -9.57 -8.38 -9.30
N GLY A 91 -10.52 -8.98 -10.01
CA GLY A 91 -10.71 -10.42 -10.13
C GLY A 91 -9.62 -11.04 -11.02
N GLY A 92 -8.38 -11.06 -10.54
CA GLY A 92 -7.38 -11.94 -11.15
C GLY A 92 -7.84 -13.39 -10.93
N VAL A 93 -8.07 -14.14 -12.01
CA VAL A 93 -8.43 -15.55 -11.95
C VAL A 93 -7.40 -16.25 -11.06
N GLY A 94 -7.82 -16.70 -9.87
CA GLY A 94 -6.94 -17.50 -9.03
C GLY A 94 -6.48 -18.71 -9.84
N ARG A 95 -5.27 -19.20 -9.62
CA ARG A 95 -4.91 -20.50 -10.20
C ARG A 95 -5.30 -21.56 -9.20
N LEU A 96 -6.00 -22.59 -9.65
CA LEU A 96 -6.14 -23.78 -8.84
C LEU A 96 -4.77 -24.40 -8.60
N LYS A 97 -4.45 -24.64 -7.33
CA LYS A 97 -3.34 -25.47 -6.93
C LYS A 97 -3.83 -26.65 -6.11
N PRO A 98 -3.25 -27.84 -6.33
CA PRO A 98 -3.49 -28.98 -5.47
C PRO A 98 -2.72 -28.82 -4.15
N GLY A 99 -3.31 -29.28 -3.05
CA GLY A 99 -2.70 -29.45 -1.74
C GLY A 99 -3.25 -30.71 -1.06
N ARG A 100 -2.61 -31.20 0.00
CA ARG A 100 -3.15 -32.31 0.79
C ARG A 100 -4.25 -31.82 1.74
N ALA A 101 -5.27 -32.64 1.99
CA ALA A 101 -6.45 -32.23 2.76
C ALA A 101 -6.19 -32.08 4.27
N ASP A 102 -5.10 -32.66 4.78
CA ASP A 102 -4.62 -32.48 6.16
C ASP A 102 -3.94 -31.11 6.37
N LEU A 103 -3.29 -30.58 5.33
CA LEU A 103 -2.53 -29.32 5.38
C LEU A 103 -3.31 -28.10 4.86
N CYS A 104 -4.36 -28.31 4.08
CA CYS A 104 -5.06 -27.26 3.35
C CYS A 104 -6.56 -27.54 3.28
N SER A 105 -7.35 -26.47 3.31
CA SER A 105 -8.78 -26.50 2.99
C SER A 105 -9.03 -26.12 1.51
N GLY A 106 -10.01 -26.78 0.89
CA GLY A 106 -10.38 -26.61 -0.52
C GLY A 106 -11.39 -27.67 -0.96
N ASP A 107 -11.72 -27.70 -2.25
CA ASP A 107 -12.61 -28.70 -2.83
C ASP A 107 -11.83 -30.00 -3.11
N ILE A 108 -12.40 -31.18 -2.85
CA ILE A 108 -11.68 -32.44 -3.06
C ILE A 108 -11.40 -32.67 -4.56
N ASP A 109 -10.13 -32.92 -4.87
CA ASP A 109 -9.67 -33.35 -6.19
C ASP A 109 -9.82 -34.86 -6.30
N ILE A 110 -10.95 -35.33 -6.84
CA ILE A 110 -11.27 -36.76 -6.91
C ILE A 110 -10.24 -37.52 -7.75
N ASP A 111 -9.83 -36.94 -8.88
CA ASP A 111 -8.89 -37.58 -9.81
C ASP A 111 -7.53 -37.82 -9.15
N ARG A 112 -7.02 -36.81 -8.42
CA ARG A 112 -5.74 -36.92 -7.74
C ARG A 112 -5.82 -37.71 -6.43
N SER A 113 -7.00 -37.81 -5.82
CA SER A 113 -7.25 -38.61 -4.62
C SER A 113 -7.58 -40.07 -4.92
N LEU A 114 -7.71 -40.45 -6.20
CA LEU A 114 -8.25 -41.74 -6.61
C LEU A 114 -7.44 -42.92 -6.04
N ASP A 115 -6.11 -42.83 -6.10
CA ASP A 115 -5.23 -43.90 -5.60
C ASP A 115 -5.43 -44.14 -4.10
N GLY A 116 -5.42 -43.08 -3.28
CA GLY A 116 -5.64 -43.17 -1.83
C GLY A 116 -7.05 -43.68 -1.47
N LEU A 117 -8.07 -43.30 -2.26
CA LEU A 117 -9.43 -43.80 -2.10
C LEU A 117 -9.54 -45.29 -2.41
N LEU A 118 -8.88 -45.76 -3.48
CA LEU A 118 -8.88 -47.17 -3.87
C LEU A 118 -8.13 -48.03 -2.86
N GLU A 119 -6.97 -47.58 -2.39
CA GLU A 119 -6.19 -48.28 -1.35
C GLU A 119 -6.96 -48.40 -0.03
N ALA A 120 -7.56 -47.31 0.45
CA ALA A 120 -8.37 -47.33 1.66
C ALA A 120 -9.57 -48.28 1.54
N ARG A 121 -10.23 -48.29 0.37
CA ARG A 121 -11.35 -49.20 0.07
C ARG A 121 -10.91 -50.65 0.03
N ALA A 122 -9.79 -50.97 -0.62
CA ALA A 122 -9.25 -52.33 -0.68
C ALA A 122 -8.87 -52.86 0.70
N ALA A 123 -8.37 -51.99 1.58
CA ALA A 123 -8.02 -52.33 2.95
C ALA A 123 -9.21 -52.29 3.93
N GLY A 124 -10.43 -51.95 3.49
CA GLY A 124 -11.62 -51.89 4.34
C GLY A 124 -11.57 -50.82 5.44
N ARG A 125 -10.79 -49.74 5.22
CA ARG A 125 -10.60 -48.65 6.18
C ARG A 125 -11.14 -47.33 5.64
N SER A 126 -11.36 -46.36 6.53
CA SER A 126 -11.62 -44.98 6.13
C SER A 126 -10.36 -44.35 5.52
N VAL A 127 -10.56 -43.47 4.52
CA VAL A 127 -9.48 -42.70 3.90
C VAL A 127 -9.00 -41.62 4.86
N ALA A 128 -7.69 -41.45 4.99
CA ALA A 128 -7.09 -40.40 5.81
C ALA A 128 -6.97 -39.08 5.02
N LEU A 129 -6.93 -37.94 5.73
CA LEU A 129 -6.90 -36.62 5.10
C LEU A 129 -5.60 -36.34 4.31
N ASP A 130 -4.48 -36.93 4.72
CA ASP A 130 -3.20 -36.85 4.02
C ASP A 130 -3.17 -37.69 2.73
N GLU A 131 -4.11 -38.63 2.57
CA GLU A 131 -4.31 -39.41 1.35
C GLU A 131 -5.21 -38.68 0.33
N LEU A 132 -5.96 -37.68 0.79
CA LEU A 132 -6.82 -36.85 -0.04
C LEU A 132 -6.11 -35.60 -0.53
N TRP A 133 -6.43 -35.23 -1.76
CA TRP A 133 -6.02 -33.99 -2.39
C TRP A 133 -7.19 -33.02 -2.46
N VAL A 134 -6.89 -31.75 -2.24
CA VAL A 134 -7.83 -30.65 -2.41
C VAL A 134 -7.31 -29.66 -3.44
N GLN A 135 -8.22 -29.12 -4.22
CA GLN A 135 -8.04 -28.02 -5.14
C GLN A 135 -8.37 -26.71 -4.41
N ARG A 136 -7.40 -25.79 -4.38
CA ARG A 136 -7.56 -24.46 -3.78
C ARG A 136 -7.24 -23.36 -4.77
N TRP A 137 -8.07 -22.32 -4.79
CA TRP A 137 -7.77 -21.10 -5.52
C TRP A 137 -6.61 -20.37 -4.85
N GLN A 138 -5.43 -20.39 -5.48
CA GLN A 138 -4.27 -19.63 -5.04
C GLN A 138 -4.07 -18.45 -6.01
N ARG A 139 -4.25 -17.22 -5.51
CA ARG A 139 -3.76 -16.03 -6.23
C ARG A 139 -2.25 -16.16 -6.44
N PRO A 140 -1.66 -15.64 -7.53
CA PRO A 140 -0.21 -15.67 -7.68
C PRO A 140 0.43 -15.08 -6.42
N ALA A 141 1.42 -15.78 -5.87
CA ALA A 141 2.25 -15.29 -4.78
C ALA A 141 3.08 -14.12 -5.31
N THR A 142 2.45 -12.95 -5.38
CA THR A 142 3.05 -11.68 -5.75
C THR A 142 3.53 -11.02 -4.47
N ALA A 143 4.81 -10.66 -4.43
CA ALA A 143 5.33 -9.78 -3.40
C ALA A 143 5.33 -8.34 -3.90
N ILE A 144 4.83 -7.41 -3.08
CA ILE A 144 4.74 -6.00 -3.43
C ILE A 144 5.57 -5.18 -2.45
N THR A 145 6.49 -4.36 -2.95
CA THR A 145 7.11 -3.32 -2.13
C THR A 145 6.62 -1.97 -2.60
N LEU A 146 5.84 -1.30 -1.75
CA LEU A 146 5.44 0.08 -1.94
C LEU A 146 6.58 1.00 -1.51
N VAL A 147 6.94 1.95 -2.36
CA VAL A 147 7.95 2.97 -2.10
C VAL A 147 7.26 4.33 -2.25
N VAL A 148 7.22 5.09 -1.16
CA VAL A 148 6.55 6.40 -1.09
C VAL A 148 7.60 7.49 -1.00
N ASP A 149 7.55 8.42 -1.95
CA ASP A 149 8.37 9.61 -1.91
C ASP A 149 7.87 10.58 -0.84
N ARG A 150 8.78 11.06 0.02
CA ARG A 150 8.54 12.14 0.98
C ARG A 150 9.42 13.36 0.71
N SER A 151 10.03 13.46 -0.47
CA SER A 151 10.74 14.66 -0.89
C SER A 151 9.71 15.75 -1.24
N GLY A 152 9.94 16.97 -0.75
CA GLY A 152 8.98 18.07 -0.84
C GLY A 152 7.84 18.02 0.19
N SER A 153 6.85 18.90 0.06
CA SER A 153 5.77 19.00 1.03
C SER A 153 4.80 17.81 0.92
N MET A 154 4.91 16.85 1.85
CA MET A 154 3.90 15.82 2.06
C MET A 154 2.64 16.41 2.71
N GLY A 155 1.91 17.19 1.93
CA GLY A 155 0.60 17.72 2.32
C GLY A 155 -0.51 16.67 2.20
N GLY A 156 -1.72 17.06 2.61
CA GLY A 156 -2.92 16.22 2.60
C GLY A 156 -3.08 15.30 1.38
N PRO A 157 -3.06 15.82 0.14
CA PRO A 157 -3.27 14.99 -1.06
C PRO A 157 -2.22 13.88 -1.27
N ARG A 158 -0.92 14.18 -1.07
CA ARG A 158 0.16 13.20 -1.25
C ARG A 158 0.14 12.15 -0.14
N LEU A 159 -0.15 12.54 1.10
CA LEU A 159 -0.33 11.61 2.23
C LEU A 159 -1.55 10.70 2.05
N ALA A 160 -2.68 11.28 1.62
CA ALA A 160 -3.90 10.55 1.29
C ALA A 160 -3.64 9.50 0.19
N ALA A 161 -2.93 9.90 -0.87
CA ALA A 161 -2.54 9.00 -1.94
C ALA A 161 -1.66 7.85 -1.43
N ALA A 162 -0.62 8.15 -0.66
CA ALA A 162 0.26 7.14 -0.07
C ALA A 162 -0.49 6.16 0.85
N ALA A 163 -1.44 6.66 1.65
CA ALA A 163 -2.27 5.85 2.53
C ALA A 163 -3.16 4.85 1.76
N VAL A 164 -3.82 5.31 0.68
CA VAL A 164 -4.62 4.43 -0.18
C VAL A 164 -3.73 3.44 -0.93
N ALA A 165 -2.54 3.85 -1.40
CA ALA A 165 -1.59 2.94 -2.04
C ALA A 165 -1.12 1.84 -1.09
N ALA A 166 -0.81 2.18 0.17
CA ALA A 166 -0.44 1.22 1.20
C ALA A 166 -1.58 0.23 1.48
N ALA A 167 -2.81 0.73 1.62
CA ALA A 167 -3.99 -0.10 1.78
C ALA A 167 -4.22 -1.03 0.57
N ALA A 168 -4.11 -0.52 -0.65
CA ALA A 168 -4.26 -1.29 -1.88
C ALA A 168 -3.21 -2.40 -2.00
N CYS A 169 -1.93 -2.09 -1.73
CA CYS A 169 -0.85 -3.07 -1.73
C CYS A 169 -1.07 -4.17 -0.69
N ALA A 170 -1.49 -3.79 0.53
CA ALA A 170 -1.78 -4.74 1.59
C ALA A 170 -2.96 -5.68 1.25
N LEU A 171 -4.00 -5.18 0.57
CA LEU A 171 -5.13 -6.00 0.12
C LEU A 171 -4.76 -6.92 -1.06
N ARG A 172 -3.77 -6.53 -1.88
CA ARG A 172 -3.30 -7.32 -3.03
C ARG A 172 -2.33 -8.42 -2.64
N ALA A 173 -1.39 -8.13 -1.75
CA ALA A 173 -0.35 -9.06 -1.32
C ALA A 173 -0.31 -9.20 0.22
N PRO A 174 -1.40 -9.63 0.88
CA PRO A 174 -1.50 -9.62 2.34
C PRO A 174 -0.40 -10.43 3.05
N GLN A 175 0.13 -11.45 2.37
CA GLN A 175 1.18 -12.33 2.91
C GLN A 175 2.59 -11.79 2.73
N GLN A 176 2.87 -11.05 1.65
CA GLN A 176 4.23 -10.66 1.29
C GLN A 176 4.24 -9.25 0.72
N TRP A 177 4.18 -8.26 1.60
CA TRP A 177 4.30 -6.86 1.21
C TRP A 177 5.20 -6.07 2.15
N SER A 178 5.76 -4.99 1.64
CA SER A 178 6.55 -4.04 2.42
C SER A 178 6.21 -2.61 2.00
N ALA A 179 6.46 -1.65 2.90
CA ALA A 179 6.23 -0.24 2.67
C ALA A 179 7.45 0.56 3.14
N LEU A 180 8.03 1.32 2.22
CA LEU A 180 9.18 2.17 2.42
C LEU A 180 8.77 3.63 2.19
N ALA A 181 9.33 4.54 2.97
CA ALA A 181 9.34 5.97 2.67
C ALA A 181 10.76 6.41 2.39
N PHE A 182 10.97 7.30 1.43
CA PHE A 182 12.31 7.78 1.09
C PHE A 182 12.37 9.28 0.87
N GLY A 183 13.50 9.87 1.25
CA GLY A 183 13.91 11.23 0.96
C GLY A 183 15.43 11.25 0.82
N ASP A 184 16.11 11.88 1.78
CA ASP A 184 17.56 11.76 1.98
C ASP A 184 17.99 10.38 2.50
N GLN A 185 17.09 9.69 3.19
CA GLN A 185 17.27 8.34 3.73
C GLN A 185 16.01 7.50 3.46
N VAL A 186 16.20 6.18 3.38
CA VAL A 186 15.10 5.21 3.22
C VAL A 186 14.70 4.64 4.58
N VAL A 187 13.42 4.76 4.92
CA VAL A 187 12.83 4.27 6.16
C VAL A 187 11.82 3.17 5.85
N ALA A 188 11.99 2.00 6.47
CA ALA A 188 11.02 0.91 6.36
C ALA A 188 9.87 1.12 7.35
N ILE A 189 8.69 1.48 6.84
CA ILE A 189 7.45 1.57 7.63
C ILE A 189 6.98 0.15 7.97
N LYS A 190 6.98 -0.73 6.97
CA LYS A 190 6.77 -2.16 7.13
C LYS A 190 7.81 -2.91 6.34
N SER A 191 8.56 -3.80 7.00
CA SER A 191 9.45 -4.74 6.31
C SER A 191 8.71 -6.00 5.86
N ALA A 192 9.22 -6.65 4.81
CA ALA A 192 8.66 -7.88 4.24
C ALA A 192 8.59 -9.05 5.24
N ASP A 193 9.55 -9.12 6.18
CA ASP A 193 9.71 -10.17 7.20
C ASP A 193 8.85 -9.96 8.46
N ARG A 194 8.16 -8.82 8.56
CA ARG A 194 7.34 -8.50 9.74
C ARG A 194 5.87 -8.52 9.40
N ASP A 195 5.11 -9.30 10.15
CA ASP A 195 3.66 -9.22 10.11
C ASP A 195 3.20 -7.95 10.85
N ARG A 196 2.42 -7.13 10.15
CA ARG A 196 1.83 -5.91 10.67
C ARG A 196 0.46 -5.73 10.02
N PRO A 197 -0.59 -5.44 10.81
CA PRO A 197 -1.92 -5.24 10.25
C PRO A 197 -1.92 -3.98 9.37
N ALA A 198 -2.57 -4.07 8.20
CA ALA A 198 -2.63 -2.98 7.23
C ALA A 198 -3.06 -1.62 7.83
N PRO A 199 -4.10 -1.54 8.70
CA PRO A 199 -4.48 -0.29 9.34
C PRO A 199 -3.32 0.40 10.08
N ALA A 200 -2.49 -0.36 10.80
CA ALA A 200 -1.38 0.21 11.56
C ALA A 200 -0.26 0.75 10.67
N VAL A 201 -0.09 0.22 9.47
CA VAL A 201 0.89 0.73 8.50
C VAL A 201 0.35 1.95 7.80
N VAL A 202 -0.94 1.97 7.45
CA VAL A 202 -1.62 3.14 6.89
C VAL A 202 -1.56 4.32 7.87
N ASP A 203 -1.81 4.07 9.16
CA ASP A 203 -1.68 5.09 10.22
C ASP A 203 -0.24 5.66 10.30
N ASP A 204 0.79 4.83 10.13
CA ASP A 204 2.18 5.29 10.12
C ASP A 204 2.50 6.08 8.83
N VAL A 205 1.94 5.69 7.68
CA VAL A 205 2.07 6.43 6.42
C VAL A 205 1.46 7.83 6.52
N LEU A 206 0.30 7.97 7.16
CA LEU A 206 -0.36 9.28 7.39
C LEU A 206 0.45 10.20 8.33
N ARG A 207 1.42 9.64 9.07
CA ARG A 207 2.32 10.39 9.94
C ARG A 207 3.62 10.80 9.27
N LEU A 208 3.87 10.36 8.03
CA LEU A 208 5.04 10.78 7.27
C LEU A 208 5.05 12.31 7.12
N ARG A 209 6.25 12.88 7.17
CA ARG A 209 6.48 14.29 6.93
C ARG A 209 7.50 14.43 5.82
N GLY A 210 7.29 15.43 4.99
CA GLY A 210 8.09 15.62 3.80
C GLY A 210 9.15 16.68 4.01
N TYR A 211 10.42 16.29 3.90
CA TYR A 211 11.60 17.14 4.02
C TYR A 211 12.79 16.47 3.32
N GLY A 212 13.70 17.30 2.80
CA GLY A 212 15.00 16.86 2.30
C GLY A 212 15.04 16.59 0.80
N THR A 213 16.13 15.96 0.37
CA THR A 213 16.42 15.57 -1.01
C THR A 213 15.72 14.28 -1.38
N THR A 214 15.91 13.85 -2.62
CA THR A 214 15.27 12.68 -3.24
C THR A 214 16.36 11.73 -3.74
N ASP A 215 16.72 10.73 -2.93
CA ASP A 215 17.63 9.65 -3.37
C ASP A 215 16.82 8.45 -3.88
N LEU A 216 16.41 8.55 -5.15
CA LEU A 216 15.59 7.54 -5.80
C LEU A 216 16.36 6.22 -5.99
N ALA A 217 17.66 6.27 -6.29
CA ALA A 217 18.46 5.07 -6.48
C ALA A 217 18.54 4.23 -5.20
N ALA A 218 18.79 4.87 -4.05
CA ALA A 218 18.81 4.20 -2.75
C ALA A 218 17.44 3.58 -2.40
N ALA A 219 16.34 4.26 -2.74
CA ALA A 219 14.99 3.76 -2.51
C ALA A 219 14.71 2.48 -3.31
N LEU A 220 15.11 2.44 -4.58
CA LEU A 220 14.94 1.26 -5.44
C LEU A 220 15.82 0.09 -5.00
N ASP A 221 17.06 0.35 -4.58
CA ASP A 221 17.93 -0.71 -4.03
C ASP A 221 17.39 -1.27 -2.71
N ALA A 222 16.85 -0.42 -1.83
CA ALA A 222 16.20 -0.86 -0.61
C ALA A 222 14.93 -1.68 -0.90
N ALA A 223 14.16 -1.29 -1.91
CA ALA A 223 12.99 -2.05 -2.35
C ALA A 223 13.37 -3.44 -2.87
N ARG A 224 14.43 -3.52 -3.69
CA ARG A 224 15.00 -4.80 -4.14
C ARG A 224 15.42 -5.68 -2.96
N ALA A 225 16.06 -5.10 -1.95
CA ALA A 225 16.47 -5.81 -0.74
C ALA A 225 15.28 -6.33 0.10
N GLN A 226 14.15 -5.62 0.13
CA GLN A 226 12.91 -6.13 0.73
C GLN A 226 12.36 -7.33 -0.06
N LEU A 227 12.27 -7.20 -1.39
CA LEU A 227 11.75 -8.24 -2.27
C LEU A 227 12.62 -9.50 -2.29
N ALA A 228 13.93 -9.38 -2.11
CA ALA A 228 14.85 -10.52 -2.01
C ALA A 228 14.55 -11.42 -0.80
N ARG A 229 13.85 -10.91 0.23
CA ARG A 229 13.40 -11.70 1.38
C ARG A 229 12.07 -12.42 1.16
N CYS A 230 11.40 -12.17 0.04
CA CYS A 230 10.12 -12.75 -0.31
C CYS A 230 10.28 -14.06 -1.08
N THR A 231 9.41 -15.03 -0.79
CA THR A 231 9.34 -16.33 -1.49
C THR A 231 8.39 -16.31 -2.70
N ALA A 232 7.69 -15.20 -2.89
CA ALA A 232 6.87 -14.90 -4.06
C ALA A 232 7.63 -15.07 -5.38
N ARG A 233 6.96 -15.66 -6.38
CA ARG A 233 7.52 -15.83 -7.73
C ARG A 233 7.53 -14.54 -8.54
N ARG A 234 6.52 -13.69 -8.34
CA ARG A 234 6.43 -12.37 -8.96
C ARG A 234 6.76 -11.34 -7.89
N ARG A 235 7.67 -10.42 -8.19
CA ARG A 235 8.14 -9.40 -7.25
C ARG A 235 7.99 -8.05 -7.92
N VAL A 236 7.21 -7.16 -7.33
CA VAL A 236 6.86 -5.89 -7.94
C VAL A 236 7.20 -4.76 -6.98
N VAL A 237 7.86 -3.74 -7.50
CA VAL A 237 8.01 -2.45 -6.82
C VAL A 237 6.93 -1.51 -7.34
N VAL A 238 6.16 -0.92 -6.43
CA VAL A 238 5.22 0.16 -6.74
C VAL A 238 5.81 1.45 -6.15
N LEU A 239 6.21 2.37 -7.01
CA LEU A 239 6.78 3.67 -6.65
C LEU A 239 5.71 4.75 -6.77
N LEU A 240 5.48 5.49 -5.69
CA LEU A 240 4.65 6.70 -5.68
C LEU A 240 5.58 7.92 -5.57
N SER A 241 5.89 8.57 -6.69
CA SER A 241 6.86 9.67 -6.78
C SER A 241 6.68 10.44 -8.10
N ASP A 242 7.02 11.73 -8.09
CA ASP A 242 7.23 12.54 -9.31
C ASP A 242 8.58 12.21 -10.01
N CYS A 243 9.39 11.33 -9.41
CA CYS A 243 10.67 10.81 -9.89
C CYS A 243 11.75 11.87 -10.15
N ARG A 244 11.64 13.04 -9.53
CA ARG A 244 12.67 14.08 -9.59
C ARG A 244 13.82 13.75 -8.65
N ALA A 245 14.78 12.95 -9.10
CA ALA A 245 15.97 12.64 -8.32
C ALA A 245 16.84 13.90 -8.15
N THR A 246 17.15 14.23 -6.89
CA THR A 246 17.97 15.42 -6.55
C THR A 246 19.27 15.05 -5.84
N ALA A 247 19.46 13.78 -5.52
CA ALA A 247 20.65 13.23 -4.91
C ALA A 247 20.81 11.74 -5.27
N GLY A 248 21.96 11.16 -4.91
CA GLY A 248 22.21 9.73 -5.04
C GLY A 248 22.85 9.31 -6.36
N GLY A 249 22.78 7.99 -6.62
CA GLY A 249 23.30 7.37 -7.83
C GLY A 249 22.33 7.42 -9.01
N ASP A 250 22.63 6.68 -10.08
CA ASP A 250 21.76 6.60 -11.26
C ASP A 250 20.47 5.80 -10.96
N PRO A 251 19.29 6.46 -10.96
CA PRO A 251 18.03 5.79 -10.65
C PRO A 251 17.59 4.83 -11.76
N VAL A 252 17.96 5.07 -13.02
CA VAL A 252 17.61 4.19 -14.15
C VAL A 252 18.40 2.89 -14.06
N ALA A 253 19.69 2.97 -13.74
CA ALA A 253 20.50 1.78 -13.48
C ALA A 253 19.96 0.98 -12.28
N ALA A 254 19.47 1.65 -11.24
CA ALA A 254 18.84 0.98 -10.09
C ALA A 254 17.51 0.30 -10.47
N ALA A 255 16.66 0.99 -11.23
CA ALA A 255 15.39 0.45 -11.70
C ALA A 255 15.55 -0.81 -12.56
N ARG A 256 16.56 -0.83 -13.46
CA ARG A 256 16.85 -1.98 -14.34
C ARG A 256 17.28 -3.25 -13.60
N ARG A 257 17.62 -3.16 -12.30
CA ARG A 257 17.94 -4.32 -11.45
C ARG A 257 16.70 -4.93 -10.79
N LEU A 258 15.52 -4.35 -10.97
CA LEU A 258 14.26 -4.83 -10.42
C LEU A 258 13.60 -5.81 -11.39
N ASP A 259 12.93 -6.83 -10.85
CA ASP A 259 12.15 -7.78 -11.65
C ASP A 259 10.97 -7.08 -12.35
N GLU A 260 10.30 -6.16 -11.64
CA GLU A 260 9.19 -5.36 -12.16
C GLU A 260 9.07 -4.04 -11.38
N LEU A 261 8.96 -2.93 -12.10
CA LEU A 261 8.74 -1.58 -11.53
C LEU A 261 7.48 -0.95 -12.13
N CYS A 262 6.61 -0.46 -11.25
CA CYS A 262 5.43 0.32 -11.55
C CYS A 262 5.55 1.70 -10.90
N VAL A 263 5.45 2.75 -11.69
CA VAL A 263 5.52 4.15 -11.25
C VAL A 263 4.12 4.75 -11.29
N ILE A 264 3.71 5.34 -10.17
CA ILE A 264 2.47 6.07 -10.02
C ILE A 264 2.83 7.51 -9.65
N ALA A 265 2.34 8.48 -10.42
CA ALA A 265 2.62 9.89 -10.17
C ALA A 265 1.34 10.73 -10.21
N PRO A 266 1.26 11.86 -9.48
CA PRO A 266 0.17 12.82 -9.63
C PRO A 266 0.10 13.35 -11.07
N ALA A 267 -1.09 13.38 -11.66
CA ALA A 267 -1.29 13.79 -13.06
C ALA A 267 -0.83 15.22 -13.35
N GLY A 268 -0.86 16.11 -12.35
CA GLY A 268 -0.37 17.48 -12.48
C GLY A 268 1.15 17.63 -12.48
N ASP A 269 1.92 16.58 -12.17
CA ASP A 269 3.39 16.61 -12.08
C ASP A 269 3.98 15.25 -12.51
N ALA A 270 3.48 14.73 -13.64
CA ALA A 270 3.76 13.39 -14.12
C ALA A 270 4.92 13.29 -15.12
N ALA A 271 5.36 14.40 -15.72
CA ALA A 271 6.25 14.39 -16.88
C ALA A 271 7.61 13.71 -16.61
N ASP A 272 8.24 14.02 -15.47
CA ASP A 272 9.53 13.42 -15.09
C ASP A 272 9.37 11.94 -14.71
N ALA A 273 8.26 11.57 -14.07
CA ALA A 273 7.92 10.19 -13.75
C ALA A 273 7.67 9.34 -15.00
N GLU A 274 7.00 9.89 -16.00
CA GLU A 274 6.76 9.23 -17.28
C GLU A 274 8.08 9.03 -18.05
N ALA A 275 8.93 10.07 -18.13
CA ALA A 275 10.24 9.99 -18.75
C ALA A 275 11.15 8.96 -18.06
N PHE A 276 11.16 8.97 -16.73
CA PHE A 276 11.88 7.98 -15.93
C PHE A 276 11.38 6.57 -16.18
N ALA A 277 10.05 6.36 -16.18
CA ALA A 277 9.47 5.05 -16.43
C ALA A 277 9.83 4.52 -17.82
N ALA A 278 9.79 5.37 -18.85
CA ALA A 278 10.20 5.00 -20.20
C ALA A 278 11.69 4.60 -20.26
N ALA A 279 12.59 5.37 -19.63
CA ALA A 279 14.02 5.07 -19.60
C ALA A 279 14.36 3.78 -18.83
N ALA A 280 13.60 3.50 -17.77
CA ALA A 280 13.74 2.32 -16.92
C ALA A 280 13.06 1.06 -17.49
N GLY A 281 12.18 1.19 -18.50
CA GLY A 281 11.32 0.10 -18.94
C GLY A 281 10.24 -0.26 -17.91
N ALA A 282 9.85 0.71 -17.07
CA ALA A 282 8.84 0.55 -16.04
C ALA A 282 7.44 0.88 -16.57
N ARG A 283 6.43 0.36 -15.88
CA ARG A 283 5.03 0.70 -16.14
C ARG A 283 4.71 2.03 -15.48
N PHE A 284 3.81 2.80 -16.08
CA PHE A 284 3.48 4.14 -15.60
C PHE A 284 1.96 4.33 -15.54
N ALA A 285 1.48 5.01 -14.48
CA ALA A 285 0.12 5.49 -14.38
C ALA A 285 0.08 6.87 -13.69
N ALA A 286 -0.66 7.80 -14.27
CA ALA A 286 -0.94 9.09 -13.67
C ALA A 286 -2.25 9.04 -12.87
N ILE A 287 -2.28 9.65 -11.68
CA ILE A 287 -3.46 9.69 -10.80
C ILE A 287 -3.96 11.12 -10.59
N ALA A 288 -5.27 11.31 -10.66
CA ALA A 288 -5.90 12.59 -10.35
C ALA A 288 -6.05 12.81 -8.83
N GLY A 289 -6.18 11.72 -8.07
CA GLY A 289 -6.40 11.77 -6.63
C GLY A 289 -6.40 10.39 -5.97
N PRO A 290 -6.50 10.32 -4.64
CA PRO A 290 -6.45 9.08 -3.86
C PRO A 290 -7.40 7.98 -4.34
N ARG A 291 -8.64 8.30 -4.76
CA ARG A 291 -9.64 7.33 -5.24
C ARG A 291 -9.22 6.58 -6.49
N SER A 292 -8.34 7.16 -7.31
CA SER A 292 -7.86 6.55 -8.57
C SER A 292 -6.72 5.56 -8.37
N ILE A 293 -6.14 5.51 -7.17
CA ILE A 293 -4.98 4.66 -6.87
C ILE A 293 -5.28 3.17 -6.97
N PRO A 294 -6.39 2.65 -6.43
CA PRO A 294 -6.67 1.21 -6.53
C PRO A 294 -6.76 0.73 -7.99
N ASP A 295 -7.35 1.54 -8.87
CA ASP A 295 -7.45 1.24 -10.31
C ASP A 295 -6.11 1.40 -11.01
N ALA A 296 -5.33 2.43 -10.67
CA ALA A 296 -3.96 2.61 -11.18
C ALA A 296 -3.06 1.43 -10.79
N VAL A 297 -3.08 1.03 -9.51
CA VAL A 297 -2.36 -0.16 -9.01
C VAL A 297 -2.82 -1.42 -9.74
N THR A 298 -4.12 -1.58 -9.99
CA THR A 298 -4.64 -2.73 -10.74
C THR A 298 -4.12 -2.74 -12.17
N THR A 299 -4.19 -1.61 -12.85
CA THR A 299 -3.75 -1.44 -14.24
C THR A 299 -2.27 -1.77 -14.39
N VAL A 300 -1.42 -1.19 -13.54
CA VAL A 300 0.04 -1.43 -13.61
C VAL A 300 0.41 -2.86 -13.19
N LEU A 301 -0.39 -3.53 -12.36
CA LEU A 301 -0.14 -4.93 -11.96
C LEU A 301 -0.75 -5.98 -12.92
N GLN A 302 -1.66 -5.62 -13.82
CA GLN A 302 -2.31 -6.58 -14.74
C GLN A 302 -1.71 -6.62 -16.15
N ALA A 303 -0.97 -5.58 -16.56
CA ALA A 303 -0.17 -5.59 -17.79
C ALA A 303 0.95 -6.65 -17.75
#